data_AF-A0A0B5I2W4-F1
#
_entry.id   AF-A0A0B5I2W4-F1
#
_cell.length_a   1.000
_cell.length_b   1.000
_cell.length_c   1.000
_cell.angle_alpha   90.00
_cell.angle_beta   90.00
_cell.angle_gamma   90.00
#
_symmetry.space_group_name_H-M   'P 1'
#
loop_
_entity.id
_entity.type
_entity.pdbx_description
1 polymer ?
#
loop_
_entity_poly.entity_id
_entity_poly.type
_entity_poly.pdbx_seq_one_letter_code
_entity_poly.pdbx_strand_id
1 'polypeptide(L)'
;MFKLYQKRNNRKDKTMIGKICVKLTGREAGKACVIVNNLDDNFVLIDGNVKRRKCNIDHLEFTNKILPIKKDASTMDVLDAMNKAGIKTLKLKESRKEVKGKPRKSRKIKPDKTGSIAKNVKTKR
;
A
#
# COMPACT_ATOMS: atom_id res chain seq x y z
N MET A 1 -15.46 36.63 -1.03
CA MET A 1 -14.15 36.00 -1.35
C MET A 1 -13.98 34.61 -0.71
N PHE A 2 -14.11 34.46 0.61
CA PHE A 2 -13.90 33.19 1.34
C PHE A 2 -14.81 32.01 0.91
N LYS A 3 -16.08 32.27 0.59
CA LYS A 3 -17.05 31.25 0.13
C LYS A 3 -16.67 30.61 -1.22
N LEU A 4 -15.93 31.33 -2.07
CA LEU A 4 -15.50 30.86 -3.39
C LEU A 4 -14.26 29.96 -3.31
N TYR A 5 -13.37 30.21 -2.33
CA TYR A 5 -12.17 29.41 -2.10
C TYR A 5 -12.51 28.02 -1.56
N GLN A 6 -13.40 27.95 -0.57
CA GLN A 6 -13.89 26.67 -0.03
C GLN A 6 -14.65 25.84 -1.08
N LYS A 7 -15.28 26.47 -2.07
CA LYS A 7 -16.02 25.80 -3.14
C LYS A 7 -15.12 25.15 -4.19
N ARG A 8 -13.86 25.62 -4.34
CA ARG A 8 -12.89 25.03 -5.28
C ARG A 8 -12.23 23.77 -4.73
N ASN A 9 -11.85 23.76 -3.45
CA ASN A 9 -11.21 22.58 -2.84
C ASN A 9 -12.20 21.41 -2.68
N ASN A 10 -13.44 21.70 -2.24
CA ASN A 10 -14.47 20.67 -2.06
C ASN A 10 -14.87 19.91 -3.36
N ARG A 11 -14.58 20.44 -4.54
CA ARG A 11 -14.93 19.77 -5.82
C ARG A 11 -14.07 18.54 -6.08
N LYS A 12 -12.78 18.58 -5.74
CA LYS A 12 -11.86 17.45 -5.93
C LYS A 12 -12.22 16.29 -4.99
N ASP A 13 -12.59 16.61 -3.76
CA ASP A 13 -12.91 15.61 -2.73
C ASP A 13 -14.14 14.78 -3.08
N LYS A 14 -15.16 15.44 -3.64
CA LYS A 14 -16.42 14.79 -3.96
C LYS A 14 -16.30 13.73 -5.05
N THR A 15 -15.34 13.87 -5.96
CA THR A 15 -15.20 12.98 -7.12
C THR A 15 -14.42 11.70 -6.87
N MET A 16 -13.64 11.61 -5.79
CA MET A 16 -12.75 10.48 -5.54
C MET A 16 -13.30 9.47 -4.53
N ILE A 17 -14.13 9.93 -3.59
CA ILE A 17 -14.72 9.08 -2.54
C ILE A 17 -15.63 8.03 -3.19
N GLY A 18 -15.51 6.79 -2.75
CA GLY A 18 -16.29 5.67 -3.26
C GLY A 18 -15.79 5.10 -4.59
N LYS A 19 -14.71 5.62 -5.18
CA LYS A 19 -14.07 4.97 -6.33
C LYS A 19 -13.49 3.62 -5.95
N ILE A 20 -13.70 2.65 -6.82
CA ILE A 20 -13.10 1.33 -6.70
C ILE A 20 -11.70 1.38 -7.28
N CYS A 21 -10.74 0.87 -6.52
CA CYS A 21 -9.34 0.78 -6.86
C CYS A 21 -8.85 -0.67 -6.82
N VAL A 22 -7.77 -0.96 -7.53
CA VAL A 22 -6.95 -2.13 -7.30
C VAL A 22 -5.57 -1.66 -6.90
N LYS A 23 -5.01 -2.26 -5.85
CA LYS A 23 -3.66 -1.95 -5.42
C LYS A 23 -2.64 -2.66 -6.31
N LEU A 24 -1.69 -1.93 -6.87
CA LEU A 24 -0.69 -2.49 -7.79
C LEU A 24 0.50 -3.11 -7.08
N THR A 25 0.89 -2.57 -5.92
CA THR A 25 2.17 -2.89 -5.27
C THR A 25 2.05 -3.26 -3.79
N GLY A 26 3.03 -4.03 -3.29
CA GLY A 26 3.18 -4.40 -1.88
C GLY A 26 2.48 -5.70 -1.48
N ARG A 27 2.33 -5.92 -0.16
CA ARG A 27 1.79 -7.17 0.43
C ARG A 27 0.34 -7.50 0.03
N GLU A 28 -0.38 -6.52 -0.47
CA GLU A 28 -1.78 -6.63 -0.87
C GLU A 28 -1.99 -6.21 -2.32
N ALA A 29 -0.95 -6.33 -3.13
CA ALA A 29 -1.05 -6.16 -4.58
C ALA A 29 -2.13 -7.10 -5.14
N GLY A 30 -2.88 -6.62 -6.13
CA GLY A 30 -3.96 -7.35 -6.79
C GLY A 30 -5.27 -7.43 -6.01
N LYS A 31 -5.37 -6.80 -4.83
CA LYS A 31 -6.63 -6.72 -4.07
C LYS A 31 -7.43 -5.48 -4.47
N ALA A 32 -8.73 -5.68 -4.65
CA ALA A 32 -9.68 -4.60 -4.83
C ALA A 32 -9.87 -3.81 -3.52
N CYS A 33 -10.09 -2.52 -3.66
CA CYS A 33 -10.19 -1.59 -2.56
C CYS A 33 -11.14 -0.45 -2.91
N VAL A 34 -11.54 0.32 -1.90
CA VAL A 34 -12.39 1.50 -2.07
C VAL A 34 -11.78 2.68 -1.33
N ILE A 35 -11.84 3.86 -1.95
CA ILE A 35 -11.41 5.12 -1.31
C ILE A 35 -12.51 5.60 -0.36
N VAL A 36 -12.17 5.75 0.91
CA VAL A 36 -13.08 6.21 1.96
C VAL A 36 -12.98 7.72 2.16
N ASN A 37 -11.76 8.26 2.09
CA ASN A 37 -11.48 9.66 2.33
C ASN A 37 -10.23 10.11 1.56
N ASN A 38 -10.15 11.39 1.21
CA ASN A 38 -8.93 12.01 0.71
C ASN A 38 -8.29 12.78 1.85
N LEU A 39 -7.00 12.52 2.12
CA LEU A 39 -6.28 13.26 3.16
C LEU A 39 -5.59 14.47 2.56
N ASP A 40 -4.79 14.24 1.52
CA ASP A 40 -3.94 15.24 0.86
C ASP A 40 -4.14 15.15 -0.66
N ASP A 41 -3.40 15.97 -1.42
CA ASP A 41 -3.47 15.96 -2.89
C ASP A 41 -3.10 14.59 -3.51
N ASN A 42 -2.11 13.91 -2.92
CA ASN A 42 -1.57 12.64 -3.45
C ASN A 42 -1.96 11.43 -2.59
N PHE A 43 -2.52 11.65 -1.39
CA PHE A 43 -2.76 10.57 -0.44
C PHE A 43 -4.23 10.37 -0.13
N VAL A 44 -4.64 9.11 -0.20
CA VAL A 44 -6.01 8.66 0.05
C VAL A 44 -6.06 7.64 1.17
N LEU A 45 -7.19 7.61 1.88
CA LEU A 45 -7.54 6.59 2.84
C LEU A 45 -8.32 5.51 2.14
N ILE A 46 -7.81 4.29 2.20
CA ILE A 46 -8.38 3.13 1.53
C ILE A 46 -8.90 2.15 2.56
N ASP A 47 -10.02 1.49 2.27
CA ASP A 47 -10.54 0.35 3.05
C ASP A 47 -11.18 -0.72 2.13
N GLY A 48 -11.57 -1.87 2.70
CA GLY A 48 -12.23 -2.99 2.01
C GLY A 48 -11.48 -4.31 2.21
N ASN A 49 -11.04 -4.97 1.13
CA ASN A 49 -10.25 -6.22 1.21
C ASN A 49 -8.79 -6.00 1.66
N VAL A 50 -8.42 -4.73 1.87
CA VAL A 50 -7.13 -4.27 2.35
C VAL A 50 -7.32 -3.63 3.71
N LYS A 51 -6.36 -3.79 4.64
CA LYS A 51 -6.46 -3.10 5.93
C LYS A 51 -6.51 -1.59 5.72
N ARG A 52 -7.40 -0.91 6.43
CA ARG A 52 -7.56 0.54 6.40
C ARG A 52 -6.22 1.26 6.59
N ARG A 53 -5.78 2.01 5.57
CA ARG A 53 -4.49 2.72 5.60
C ARG A 53 -4.44 3.91 4.66
N LYS A 54 -3.50 4.81 4.92
CA LYS A 54 -3.06 5.86 3.99
C LYS A 54 -2.25 5.24 2.86
N CYS A 55 -2.57 5.58 1.62
CA CYS A 55 -1.88 5.12 0.42
C CYS A 55 -1.72 6.27 -0.58
N ASN A 56 -0.64 6.24 -1.35
CA ASN A 56 -0.45 7.16 -2.46
C ASN A 56 -1.32 6.71 -3.65
N ILE A 57 -1.89 7.67 -4.36
CA ILE A 57 -2.69 7.49 -5.58
C ILE A 57 -1.89 6.76 -6.66
N ASP A 58 -0.58 7.00 -6.77
CA ASP A 58 0.30 6.37 -7.78
C ASP A 58 0.38 4.84 -7.67
N HIS A 59 -0.02 4.26 -6.53
CA HIS A 59 -0.01 2.82 -6.31
C HIS A 59 -1.37 2.15 -6.56
N LEU A 60 -2.34 2.94 -7.01
CA LEU A 60 -3.72 2.51 -7.23
C LEU A 60 -4.10 2.66 -8.69
N GLU A 61 -4.76 1.65 -9.20
CA GLU A 61 -5.44 1.70 -10.48
C GLU A 61 -6.93 1.89 -10.23
N PHE A 62 -7.50 3.00 -10.74
CA PHE A 62 -8.93 3.29 -10.59
C PHE A 62 -9.75 2.58 -11.65
N THR A 63 -10.89 2.05 -11.23
CA THR A 63 -11.92 1.52 -12.14
C THR A 63 -12.95 2.60 -12.44
N ASN A 64 -13.66 2.48 -13.58
CA ASN A 64 -14.74 3.40 -13.97
C ASN A 64 -16.00 3.30 -13.10
N LYS A 65 -16.04 2.39 -12.13
CA LYS A 65 -17.19 2.17 -11.24
C LYS A 65 -17.03 2.99 -9.97
N ILE A 66 -18.13 3.59 -9.54
CA ILE A 66 -18.21 4.39 -8.31
C ILE A 66 -19.27 3.77 -7.41
N LEU A 67 -18.90 3.51 -6.16
CA LEU A 67 -19.79 3.11 -5.09
C LEU A 67 -20.28 4.35 -4.33
N PRO A 68 -21.60 4.56 -4.18
CA PRO A 68 -22.12 5.66 -3.38
C PRO A 68 -21.88 5.36 -1.89
N ILE A 69 -20.83 5.96 -1.31
CA ILE A 69 -20.46 5.81 0.10
C ILE A 69 -20.30 7.20 0.73
N LYS A 70 -20.62 7.32 2.02
CA LYS A 70 -20.40 8.55 2.80
C LYS A 70 -18.91 8.76 3.09
N LYS A 71 -18.49 10.01 3.24
CA LYS A 71 -17.14 10.35 3.69
C LYS A 71 -16.90 9.70 5.07
N ASP A 72 -15.76 9.04 5.23
CA ASP A 72 -15.35 8.37 6.48
C ASP A 72 -16.24 7.20 6.94
N ALA A 73 -16.86 6.48 6.01
CA ALA A 73 -17.64 5.28 6.31
C ALA A 73 -16.88 4.25 7.16
N SER A 74 -17.64 3.44 7.91
CA SER A 74 -17.10 2.36 8.74
C SER A 74 -16.65 1.19 7.87
N THR A 75 -15.74 0.36 8.39
CA THR A 75 -15.23 -0.80 7.65
C THR A 75 -16.34 -1.81 7.33
N MET A 76 -17.37 -1.93 8.19
CA MET A 76 -18.53 -2.80 7.94
C MET A 76 -19.36 -2.29 6.74
N ASP A 77 -19.68 -1.00 6.71
CA ASP A 77 -20.46 -0.40 5.61
C ASP A 77 -19.75 -0.54 4.26
N VAL A 78 -18.42 -0.40 4.26
CA VAL A 78 -17.61 -0.53 3.04
C VAL A 78 -17.62 -1.97 2.53
N LEU A 79 -17.49 -2.96 3.41
CA LEU A 79 -17.56 -4.38 3.04
C LEU A 79 -18.95 -4.74 2.49
N ASP A 80 -20.02 -4.25 3.12
CA ASP A 80 -21.38 -4.50 2.66
C ASP A 80 -21.66 -3.85 1.31
N ALA A 81 -21.21 -2.61 1.10
CA ALA A 81 -21.31 -1.93 -0.18
C ALA A 81 -20.56 -2.68 -1.29
N MET A 82 -19.37 -3.20 -0.97
CA MET A 82 -18.55 -3.98 -1.89
C MET A 82 -19.19 -5.33 -2.25
N ASN A 83 -19.81 -5.98 -1.25
CA ASN A 83 -20.57 -7.22 -1.42
C ASN A 83 -21.80 -7.02 -2.32
N LYS A 84 -22.56 -5.94 -2.11
CA LYS A 84 -23.73 -5.58 -2.93
C LYS A 84 -23.36 -5.31 -4.40
N ALA A 85 -22.20 -4.70 -4.64
CA ALA A 85 -21.69 -4.48 -5.99
C ALA A 85 -21.05 -5.72 -6.64
N GLY A 86 -20.99 -6.86 -5.94
CA GLY A 86 -20.43 -8.11 -6.46
C GLY A 86 -18.91 -8.07 -6.63
N ILE A 87 -18.21 -7.14 -5.97
CA ILE A 87 -16.75 -6.93 -6.12
C ILE A 87 -16.02 -7.72 -5.04
N LYS A 88 -16.32 -9.02 -4.92
CA LYS A 88 -15.68 -9.83 -3.87
C LYS A 88 -14.22 -10.14 -4.18
N THR A 89 -13.87 -10.29 -5.46
CA THR A 89 -12.51 -10.68 -5.88
C THR A 89 -12.22 -10.29 -7.33
N LEU A 90 -11.93 -9.01 -7.59
CA LEU A 90 -11.15 -8.68 -8.79
C LEU A 90 -9.71 -9.15 -8.55
N LYS A 91 -9.45 -10.44 -8.79
CA LYS A 91 -8.08 -10.92 -8.97
C LYS A 91 -7.67 -10.50 -10.37
N LEU A 92 -6.67 -9.61 -10.47
CA LEU A 92 -5.98 -9.42 -11.73
C LEU A 92 -5.44 -10.80 -12.15
N LYS A 93 -5.79 -11.23 -13.37
CA LYS A 93 -5.41 -12.51 -13.98
C LYS A 93 -3.94 -12.79 -13.64
N GLU A 94 -3.70 -13.89 -12.92
CA GLU A 94 -2.36 -14.38 -12.63
C GLU A 94 -1.68 -14.76 -13.94
N SER A 95 -1.12 -13.79 -14.67
CA SER A 95 -0.11 -14.09 -15.67
C SER A 95 1.13 -14.48 -14.89
N ARG A 96 1.21 -15.78 -14.60
CA ARG A 96 2.40 -16.50 -14.17
C ARG A 96 3.62 -15.97 -14.92
N LYS A 97 4.41 -15.13 -14.27
CA LYS A 97 5.86 -15.17 -14.47
C LYS A 97 6.42 -15.63 -13.15
N GLU A 98 6.66 -16.93 -13.08
CA GLU A 98 7.63 -17.51 -12.15
C GLU A 98 8.87 -16.62 -12.19
N VAL A 99 9.07 -15.82 -11.14
CA VAL A 99 10.33 -15.15 -10.95
C VAL A 99 11.31 -16.26 -10.61
N LYS A 100 11.91 -16.88 -11.64
CA LYS A 100 13.14 -17.65 -11.50
C LYS A 100 14.07 -16.76 -10.69
N GLY A 101 14.32 -17.15 -9.44
CA GLY A 101 14.99 -16.31 -8.47
C GLY A 101 16.29 -15.79 -9.06
N LYS A 102 16.44 -14.46 -9.19
CA LYS A 102 17.77 -13.90 -9.34
C LYS A 102 18.54 -14.31 -8.08
N PRO A 103 19.71 -14.97 -8.20
CA PRO A 103 20.45 -15.40 -7.03
C PRO A 103 20.76 -14.19 -6.18
N ARG A 104 20.33 -14.20 -4.91
CA ARG A 104 20.81 -13.22 -3.92
C ARG A 104 22.30 -13.45 -3.79
N LYS A 105 23.11 -12.57 -4.38
CA LYS A 105 24.56 -12.56 -4.18
C LYS A 105 24.79 -12.40 -2.68
N SER A 106 25.24 -13.46 -2.02
CA SER A 106 25.56 -13.42 -0.60
C SER A 106 26.68 -12.39 -0.41
N ARG A 107 26.37 -11.33 0.33
CA ARG A 107 27.37 -10.33 0.69
C ARG A 107 28.28 -11.01 1.72
N LYS A 108 29.51 -11.36 1.34
CA LYS A 108 30.50 -11.92 2.27
C LYS A 108 30.70 -10.92 3.40
N ILE A 109 30.33 -11.29 4.62
CA ILE A 109 30.70 -10.57 5.84
C ILE A 109 32.21 -10.79 5.98
N LYS A 110 33.01 -9.72 5.97
CA LYS A 110 34.43 -9.82 6.34
C LYS A 110 34.47 -10.13 7.84
N PRO A 111 35.26 -11.11 8.32
CA PRO A 111 35.37 -11.38 9.74
C PRO A 111 36.00 -10.16 10.44
N ASP A 112 35.31 -9.65 11.45
CA ASP A 112 35.84 -8.61 12.33
C ASP A 112 37.07 -9.16 13.06
N LYS A 113 38.22 -8.50 12.89
CA LYS A 113 39.44 -8.81 13.64
C LYS A 113 39.28 -8.28 15.06
N THR A 114 38.80 -9.11 15.96
CA THR A 114 38.94 -8.89 17.40
C THR A 114 39.53 -10.13 18.07
N GLY A 115 40.79 -10.02 18.50
CA GLY A 115 41.29 -10.66 19.72
C GLY A 115 42.09 -11.96 19.59
N SER A 116 43.35 -11.90 19.19
CA SER A 116 44.39 -12.80 19.73
C SER A 116 45.82 -12.25 19.52
N ILE A 117 46.29 -11.41 20.44
CA ILE A 117 47.73 -11.27 20.70
C ILE A 117 47.96 -11.65 22.16
N ALA A 118 47.89 -12.95 22.43
CA ALA A 118 48.64 -13.54 23.52
C ALA A 118 49.95 -14.06 22.89
N LYS A 119 50.99 -13.22 22.88
CA LYS A 119 52.35 -13.66 22.57
C LYS A 119 53.15 -13.73 23.86
N ASN A 120 53.17 -14.96 24.36
CA ASN A 120 54.14 -15.54 25.26
C ASN A 120 55.59 -15.15 24.85
N VAL A 121 56.30 -14.40 25.70
CA VAL A 121 57.76 -14.22 25.57
C VAL A 121 58.42 -15.31 26.40
N LYS A 122 59.11 -16.20 25.68
CA LYS A 122 59.88 -17.35 26.19
C LYS A 122 60.97 -16.95 27.20
N THR A 123 61.11 -17.82 28.19
CA THR A 123 62.20 -18.01 29.17
C THR A 123 63.62 -18.06 28.55
N LYS A 124 64.61 -17.41 29.16
CA LYS A 124 65.93 -17.97 29.60
C LYS A 124 67.02 -16.92 29.90
N ARG A 125 67.44 -16.86 31.17
CA ARG A 125 68.82 -16.88 31.74
C ARG A 125 68.89 -16.03 32.99
#